data_AF-A0A7J4UBY5-F1
#
_entry.id   AF-A0A7J4UBY5-F1
#
_cell.length_a   1.000
_cell.length_b   1.000
_cell.length_c   1.000
_cell.angle_alpha   90.00
_cell.angle_beta   90.00
_cell.angle_gamma   90.00
#
_symmetry.space_group_name_H-M   'P 1'
#
loop_
_entity.id
_entity.type
_entity.pdbx_description
1 polymer ?
#
loop_
_entity_poly.entity_id
_entity_poly.type
_entity_poly.pdbx_seq_one_letter_code
_entity_poly.pdbx_strand_id
1 'polypeptide(L)'
;MTFFELPGTEITDIPLIEDGFPLSLLFIEIGCDPNQKRSQLRKRQMCFAEYWEREYRCQGIAWYPSVRRLLAHYDPFSFERGVLNCEAEYNPDIVLYFQDTPPEVLDRLDIVQRQELLSLDRRTKGLAEEMIRHPNPSSLHELIISHDSQRTARLRGKFAEMIALNTVQDQLPEGCTLYRNSDIRYFHDTMSNGTEVDGLVVMYGDTPFWNLVERMRTLSYLTVEIDRNLPR
;
A
#
# COMPACT_ATOMS: atom_id res chain seq x y z
N MET A 1 26.52 -5.17 -12.96
CA MET A 1 25.59 -5.09 -11.81
C MET A 1 24.23 -5.45 -12.36
N THR A 2 23.55 -6.43 -11.77
CA THR A 2 22.21 -6.83 -12.21
C THR A 2 21.19 -5.97 -11.47
N PHE A 3 20.18 -5.49 -12.19
CA PHE A 3 19.10 -4.67 -11.66
C PHE A 3 17.79 -5.46 -11.70
N PHE A 4 16.91 -5.17 -10.74
CA PHE A 4 15.52 -5.54 -10.79
C PHE A 4 14.81 -4.56 -11.70
N GLU A 5 14.22 -5.10 -12.74
CA GLU A 5 13.32 -4.36 -13.61
C GLU A 5 11.90 -4.65 -13.16
N LEU A 6 11.16 -3.59 -12.84
CA LEU A 6 9.71 -3.69 -12.66
C LEU A 6 9.14 -3.98 -14.03
N PRO A 7 8.63 -5.21 -14.26
CA PRO A 7 8.24 -5.59 -15.60
C PRO A 7 7.15 -4.65 -16.10
N GLY A 8 7.18 -4.30 -17.39
CA GLY A 8 6.19 -3.41 -18.04
C GLY A 8 6.13 -1.98 -17.52
N THR A 9 7.16 -1.50 -16.84
CA THR A 9 7.30 -0.09 -16.44
C THR A 9 8.62 0.47 -16.95
N GLU A 10 8.81 1.78 -16.84
CA GLU A 10 10.09 2.43 -17.16
C GLU A 10 11.12 2.32 -16.01
N ILE A 11 10.76 1.65 -14.92
CA ILE A 11 11.61 1.51 -13.73
C ILE A 11 12.48 0.25 -13.90
N THR A 12 13.69 0.45 -14.41
CA THR A 12 14.61 -0.64 -14.79
C THR A 12 15.90 -0.67 -13.97
N ASP A 13 16.07 0.26 -13.04
CA ASP A 13 17.34 0.58 -12.41
C ASP A 13 17.35 0.36 -10.89
N ILE A 14 16.51 -0.55 -10.36
CA ILE A 14 16.51 -0.91 -8.95
C ILE A 14 17.64 -1.92 -8.69
N PRO A 15 18.68 -1.61 -7.90
CA PRO A 15 19.70 -2.60 -7.55
C PRO A 15 19.12 -3.90 -6.98
N LEU A 16 19.72 -5.04 -7.34
CA LEU A 16 19.39 -6.31 -6.66
C LEU A 16 20.03 -6.43 -5.28
N ILE A 17 21.16 -5.74 -5.09
CA ILE A 17 21.91 -5.68 -3.84
C ILE A 17 22.41 -4.25 -3.69
N GLU A 18 22.19 -3.66 -2.51
CA GLU A 18 22.70 -2.33 -2.14
C GLU A 18 23.40 -2.44 -0.78
N ASP A 19 24.62 -1.91 -0.67
CA ASP A 19 25.47 -1.98 0.52
C ASP A 19 25.60 -3.39 1.14
N GLY A 20 25.60 -4.42 0.30
CA GLY A 20 25.73 -5.82 0.72
C GLY A 20 24.41 -6.46 1.20
N PHE A 21 23.30 -5.74 1.18
CA PHE A 21 21.98 -6.23 1.54
C PHE A 21 21.16 -6.55 0.28
N PRO A 22 20.48 -7.71 0.23
CA PRO A 22 19.62 -8.06 -0.89
C PRO A 22 18.36 -7.18 -0.91
N LEU A 23 17.79 -7.04 -2.10
CA LEU A 23 16.50 -6.40 -2.34
C LEU A 23 15.41 -6.98 -1.41
N SER A 24 14.63 -6.08 -0.82
CA SER A 24 13.44 -6.35 -0.04
C SER A 24 12.29 -5.50 -0.58
N LEU A 25 11.11 -6.09 -0.70
CA LEU A 25 9.91 -5.43 -1.21
C LEU A 25 8.80 -5.44 -0.16
N LEU A 26 8.05 -4.34 -0.05
CA LEU A 26 6.79 -4.26 0.69
C LEU A 26 5.66 -3.98 -0.29
N PHE A 27 4.76 -4.95 -0.46
CA PHE A 27 3.55 -4.76 -1.25
C PHE A 27 2.46 -4.17 -0.36
N ILE A 28 1.81 -3.11 -0.84
CA ILE A 28 0.77 -2.38 -0.13
C ILE A 28 -0.57 -2.62 -0.81
N GLU A 29 -1.56 -2.98 0.00
CA GLU A 29 -2.98 -3.09 -0.36
C GLU A 29 -3.77 -2.15 0.56
N ILE A 30 -4.75 -1.46 0.01
CA ILE A 30 -5.59 -0.52 0.76
C ILE A 30 -7.03 -1.04 0.73
N GLY A 31 -7.48 -1.47 1.90
CA GLY A 31 -8.83 -1.91 2.17
C GLY A 31 -9.75 -0.74 2.48
N CYS A 32 -10.63 -0.43 1.53
CA CYS A 32 -11.77 0.47 1.70
C CYS A 32 -13.00 -0.12 0.98
N ASP A 33 -14.22 0.19 1.45
CA ASP A 33 -15.46 -0.14 0.73
C ASP A 33 -15.46 0.56 -0.64
N PRO A 34 -15.85 -0.14 -1.74
CA PRO A 34 -16.60 -1.39 -1.79
C PRO A 34 -15.74 -2.64 -1.89
N ASN A 35 -14.43 -2.50 -2.04
CA ASN A 35 -13.63 -3.60 -2.55
C ASN A 35 -13.13 -4.56 -1.47
N GLN A 36 -13.40 -4.30 -0.18
CA GLN A 36 -13.07 -5.17 0.98
C GLN A 36 -11.82 -6.02 0.71
N LYS A 37 -10.74 -5.38 0.21
CA LYS A 37 -9.66 -6.11 -0.41
C LYS A 37 -8.99 -6.93 0.70
N ARG A 38 -9.20 -8.24 0.66
CA ARG A 38 -8.74 -9.22 1.63
C ARG A 38 -8.15 -10.35 0.81
N SER A 39 -6.90 -10.72 1.08
CA SER A 39 -6.13 -11.82 0.46
C SER A 39 -5.45 -11.56 -0.91
N GLN A 40 -5.49 -10.35 -1.46
CA GLN A 40 -4.90 -10.10 -2.79
C GLN A 40 -3.36 -10.16 -2.75
N LEU A 41 -2.76 -9.63 -1.68
CA LEU A 41 -1.29 -9.61 -1.54
C LEU A 41 -0.62 -10.98 -1.53
N ARG A 42 -1.28 -12.04 -1.04
CA ARG A 42 -0.71 -13.41 -1.09
C ARG A 42 -0.52 -13.89 -2.53
N LYS A 43 -1.57 -13.78 -3.36
CA LYS A 43 -1.49 -14.15 -4.78
C LYS A 43 -0.38 -13.38 -5.47
N ARG A 44 -0.17 -12.11 -5.10
CA ARG A 44 0.91 -11.28 -5.64
C ARG A 44 2.30 -11.70 -5.21
N GLN A 45 2.50 -12.09 -3.96
CA GLN A 45 3.75 -12.66 -3.51
C GLN A 45 4.10 -13.95 -4.26
N MET A 46 3.12 -14.84 -4.46
CA MET A 46 3.31 -16.08 -5.24
C MET A 46 3.65 -15.78 -6.70
N CYS A 47 2.88 -14.90 -7.34
CA CYS A 47 3.15 -14.47 -8.72
C CYS A 47 4.52 -13.80 -8.87
N PHE A 48 4.95 -13.02 -7.87
CA PHE A 48 6.29 -12.44 -7.85
C PHE A 48 7.38 -13.52 -7.77
N ALA A 49 7.19 -14.55 -6.94
CA ALA A 49 8.14 -15.66 -6.87
C ALA A 49 8.26 -16.41 -8.21
N GLU A 50 7.15 -16.64 -8.91
CA GLU A 50 7.14 -17.23 -10.26
C GLU A 50 7.87 -16.35 -11.29
N TYR A 51 7.65 -15.03 -11.24
CA TYR A 51 8.40 -14.07 -12.07
C TYR A 51 9.90 -14.12 -11.76
N TRP A 52 10.26 -14.12 -10.48
CA TRP A 52 11.66 -14.15 -10.05
C TRP A 52 12.38 -15.40 -10.53
N GLU A 53 11.71 -16.55 -10.42
CA GLU A 53 12.20 -17.84 -10.91
C GLU A 53 12.53 -17.79 -12.41
N ARG A 54 11.60 -17.24 -13.20
CA ARG A 54 11.70 -17.18 -14.65
C ARG A 54 12.80 -16.23 -15.11
N GLU A 55 12.87 -15.04 -14.52
CA GLU A 55 13.75 -13.97 -15.00
C GLU A 55 15.14 -14.01 -14.38
N TYR A 56 15.29 -14.31 -13.08
CA TYR A 56 16.55 -14.10 -12.36
C TYR A 56 17.25 -15.40 -11.97
N ARG A 57 16.51 -16.47 -11.66
CA ARG A 57 17.16 -17.76 -11.33
C ARG A 57 17.86 -18.36 -12.55
N CYS A 58 17.30 -18.19 -13.74
CA CYS A 58 17.94 -18.58 -15.00
C CYS A 58 19.26 -17.82 -15.26
N GLN A 59 19.46 -16.65 -14.63
CA GLN A 59 20.67 -15.84 -14.69
C GLN A 59 21.69 -16.20 -13.58
N GLY A 60 21.43 -17.24 -12.78
CA GLY A 60 22.32 -17.71 -11.72
C GLY A 60 22.11 -17.05 -10.36
N ILE A 61 21.03 -16.27 -10.19
CA ILE A 61 20.68 -15.67 -8.89
C ILE A 61 19.95 -16.71 -8.05
N ALA A 62 20.66 -17.30 -7.09
CA ALA A 62 20.16 -18.43 -6.29
C ALA A 62 19.32 -18.03 -5.06
N TRP A 63 19.21 -16.73 -4.75
CA TRP A 63 18.45 -16.21 -3.62
C TRP A 63 17.15 -15.55 -4.10
N TYR A 64 16.19 -15.37 -3.18
CA TYR A 64 14.95 -14.63 -3.40
C TYR A 64 14.93 -13.38 -2.52
N PRO A 65 14.40 -12.25 -3.03
CA PRO A 65 14.22 -11.06 -2.22
C PRO A 65 13.18 -11.33 -1.14
N SER A 66 13.32 -10.63 -0.01
CA SER A 66 12.29 -10.65 1.02
C SER A 66 11.07 -9.88 0.49
N VAL A 67 9.88 -10.49 0.54
CA VAL A 67 8.64 -9.82 0.11
C VAL A 67 7.67 -9.83 1.27
N ARG A 68 7.34 -8.65 1.77
CA ARG A 68 6.38 -8.41 2.86
C ARG A 68 5.12 -7.76 2.34
N ARG A 69 4.05 -7.82 3.14
CA ARG A 69 2.69 -7.41 2.78
C ARG A 69 2.13 -6.48 3.85
N LEU A 70 1.69 -5.30 3.43
CA LEU A 70 1.03 -4.32 4.27
C LEU A 70 -0.40 -4.12 3.79
N LEU A 71 -1.36 -4.27 4.71
CA LEU A 71 -2.75 -3.91 4.48
C LEU A 71 -3.08 -2.64 5.26
N ALA A 72 -3.49 -1.57 4.57
CA ALA A 72 -4.03 -0.38 5.21
C ALA A 72 -5.56 -0.44 5.19
N HIS A 73 -6.20 -0.31 6.36
CA HIS A 73 -7.64 -0.40 6.51
C HIS A 73 -8.20 0.86 7.17
N TYR A 74 -9.32 1.37 6.65
CA TYR A 74 -9.99 2.55 7.18
C TYR A 74 -11.16 2.23 8.11
N ASP A 75 -11.67 1.00 8.14
CA ASP A 75 -12.73 0.64 9.08
C ASP A 75 -12.13 0.15 10.43
N PRO A 76 -12.38 0.87 11.55
CA PRO A 76 -11.86 0.52 12.86
C PRO A 76 -12.53 -0.72 13.47
N PHE A 77 -13.75 -1.09 13.04
CA PHE A 77 -14.42 -2.30 13.52
C PHE A 77 -13.81 -3.59 12.93
N SER A 78 -13.08 -3.49 11.82
CA SER A 78 -12.31 -4.62 11.31
C SER A 78 -11.15 -5.01 12.23
N PHE A 79 -10.59 -4.08 13.02
CA PHE A 79 -9.62 -4.39 14.07
C PHE A 79 -10.22 -5.30 15.14
N GLU A 80 -11.41 -4.96 15.64
CA GLU A 80 -12.11 -5.76 16.67
C GLU A 80 -12.52 -7.15 16.17
N ARG A 81 -12.75 -7.29 14.86
CA ARG A 81 -13.04 -8.58 14.20
C ARG A 81 -11.78 -9.41 13.94
N GLY A 82 -10.60 -8.84 14.17
CA GLY A 82 -9.29 -9.46 13.94
C GLY A 82 -9.07 -9.81 12.47
N VAL A 83 -8.67 -8.83 11.66
CA VAL A 83 -8.26 -9.11 10.26
C VAL A 83 -7.16 -10.18 10.21
N LEU A 84 -6.29 -10.22 11.23
CA LEU A 84 -5.36 -11.31 11.49
C LEU A 84 -6.03 -12.53 12.18
N ASN A 85 -7.16 -13.04 11.67
CA ASN A 85 -7.79 -14.29 12.16
C ASN A 85 -8.37 -15.19 11.06
N CYS A 86 -7.97 -14.98 9.80
CA CYS A 86 -8.24 -15.96 8.74
C CYS A 86 -6.98 -16.80 8.58
N GLU A 87 -7.09 -18.13 8.71
CA GLU A 87 -6.04 -19.14 8.42
C GLU A 87 -4.65 -18.56 8.14
N ALA A 88 -3.71 -18.67 9.09
CA ALA A 88 -2.42 -17.94 9.15
C ALA A 88 -1.68 -17.69 7.81
N GLU A 89 -1.85 -18.57 6.83
CA GLU A 89 -1.33 -18.44 5.47
C GLU A 89 -1.83 -17.19 4.69
N TYR A 90 -2.97 -16.59 5.07
CA TYR A 90 -3.56 -15.43 4.38
C TYR A 90 -3.31 -14.09 5.08
N ASN A 91 -2.72 -14.10 6.27
CA ASN A 91 -2.48 -12.89 7.06
C ASN A 91 -1.43 -12.01 6.38
N PRO A 92 -1.65 -10.70 6.19
CA PRO A 92 -0.59 -9.76 5.83
C PRO A 92 0.45 -9.67 6.96
N ASP A 93 1.67 -9.24 6.63
CA ASP A 93 2.75 -9.11 7.60
C ASP A 93 2.52 -7.93 8.56
N ILE A 94 1.91 -6.84 8.06
CA ILE A 94 1.46 -5.69 8.84
C ILE A 94 0.04 -5.31 8.43
N VAL A 95 -0.78 -4.93 9.42
CA VAL A 95 -2.04 -4.21 9.20
C VAL A 95 -1.97 -2.83 9.85
N LEU A 96 -2.29 -1.81 9.07
CA LEU A 96 -2.47 -0.44 9.55
C LEU A 96 -3.97 -0.16 9.65
N TYR A 97 -4.47 0.19 10.84
CA TYR A 97 -5.86 0.60 11.04
C TYR A 97 -5.90 2.10 11.30
N PHE A 98 -6.38 2.84 10.31
CA PHE A 98 -6.62 4.27 10.45
C PHE A 98 -7.82 4.49 11.38
N GLN A 99 -7.58 5.17 12.49
CA GLN A 99 -8.62 5.55 13.47
C GLN A 99 -9.17 6.95 13.18
N ASP A 100 -8.38 7.78 12.49
CA ASP A 100 -8.74 9.13 12.09
C ASP A 100 -7.96 9.51 10.81
N THR A 101 -8.30 10.63 10.17
CA THR A 101 -7.59 11.22 9.02
C THR A 101 -6.95 12.54 9.43
N PRO A 102 -5.62 12.62 9.66
CA PRO A 102 -4.99 13.84 10.15
C PRO A 102 -5.16 14.99 9.15
N PRO A 103 -5.34 16.22 9.64
CA PRO A 103 -5.46 17.38 8.76
C PRO A 103 -4.18 17.61 7.96
N GLU A 104 -3.01 17.29 8.55
CA GLU A 104 -1.72 17.45 7.86
C GLU A 104 -1.56 16.53 6.64
N VAL A 105 -2.38 15.48 6.49
CA VAL A 105 -2.32 14.60 5.32
C VAL A 105 -3.02 15.23 4.10
N LEU A 106 -3.97 16.15 4.32
CA LEU A 106 -4.65 16.88 3.23
C LEU A 106 -3.76 17.95 2.60
N ASP A 107 -2.94 18.58 3.42
CA ASP A 107 -1.94 19.53 2.97
C ASP A 107 -0.87 18.87 2.08
N ARG A 108 -0.74 17.54 2.19
CA ARG A 108 0.21 16.72 1.41
C ARG A 108 -0.36 16.18 0.10
N LEU A 109 -1.65 16.40 -0.18
CA LEU A 109 -2.20 16.10 -1.50
C LEU A 109 -1.60 17.07 -2.51
N ASP A 110 -0.71 16.55 -3.37
CA ASP A 110 -0.11 17.34 -4.43
C ASP A 110 -1.15 17.76 -5.49
N ILE A 111 -0.76 18.65 -6.41
CA ILE A 111 -1.68 19.17 -7.42
C ILE A 111 -2.22 18.08 -8.36
N VAL A 112 -1.42 17.03 -8.62
CA VAL A 112 -1.79 15.92 -9.49
C VAL A 112 -2.81 15.03 -8.80
N GLN A 113 -2.59 14.69 -7.53
CA GLN A 113 -3.52 13.96 -6.67
C GLN A 113 -4.87 14.70 -6.55
N ARG A 114 -4.83 16.02 -6.32
CA ARG A 114 -6.05 16.85 -6.27
C ARG A 114 -6.80 16.82 -7.60
N GLN A 115 -6.10 16.95 -8.72
CA GLN A 115 -6.72 16.86 -10.05
C GLN A 115 -7.32 15.49 -10.33
N GLU A 116 -6.65 14.41 -9.92
CA GLU A 116 -7.16 13.04 -10.05
C GLU A 116 -8.48 12.87 -9.30
N LEU A 117 -8.56 13.32 -8.04
CA LEU A 117 -9.79 13.29 -7.24
C LEU A 117 -10.93 14.08 -7.90
N LEU A 118 -10.65 15.32 -8.33
CA LEU A 118 -11.63 16.16 -9.02
C LEU A 118 -12.11 15.54 -10.34
N SER A 119 -11.25 14.80 -11.04
CA SER A 119 -11.62 14.10 -12.29
C SER A 119 -12.63 12.98 -12.05
N LEU A 120 -12.56 12.33 -10.88
CA LEU A 120 -13.51 11.30 -10.43
C LEU A 120 -14.85 11.93 -10.01
N ASP A 121 -14.86 13.23 -9.67
CA ASP A 121 -16.03 13.93 -9.12
C ASP A 121 -17.05 14.42 -10.15
N ARG A 122 -16.84 14.15 -11.45
CA ARG A 122 -17.77 14.57 -12.52
C ARG A 122 -19.22 14.14 -12.32
N ARG A 123 -19.46 13.16 -11.44
CA ARG A 123 -20.80 12.65 -11.10
C ARG A 123 -21.14 12.74 -9.62
N THR A 124 -20.27 13.19 -8.72
CA THR A 124 -20.50 13.06 -7.25
C THR A 124 -20.83 14.38 -6.54
N LYS A 125 -21.26 15.41 -7.30
CA LYS A 125 -21.83 16.66 -6.79
C LYS A 125 -20.89 17.50 -5.90
N GLY A 126 -19.58 17.46 -6.12
CA GLY A 126 -18.63 18.30 -5.36
C GLY A 126 -18.08 17.62 -4.11
N LEU A 127 -18.29 16.31 -3.96
CA LEU A 127 -17.78 15.54 -2.83
C LEU A 127 -16.25 15.55 -2.77
N ALA A 128 -15.55 15.59 -3.92
CA ALA A 128 -14.09 15.66 -3.90
C ALA A 128 -13.62 17.01 -3.37
N GLU A 129 -14.31 18.09 -3.73
CA GLU A 129 -14.02 19.42 -3.16
C GLU A 129 -14.32 19.48 -1.66
N GLU A 130 -15.41 18.86 -1.21
CA GLU A 130 -15.76 18.73 0.20
C GLU A 130 -14.69 17.95 0.98
N MET A 131 -14.22 16.82 0.45
CA MET A 131 -13.17 16.01 1.06
C MET A 131 -11.83 16.74 1.11
N ILE A 132 -11.44 17.44 0.04
CA ILE A 132 -10.18 18.20 -0.03
C ILE A 132 -10.20 19.39 0.92
N ARG A 133 -11.35 20.04 1.10
CA ARG A 133 -11.50 21.23 1.96
C ARG A 133 -12.05 20.90 3.35
N HIS A 134 -12.09 19.62 3.72
CA HIS A 134 -12.80 19.19 4.91
C HIS A 134 -12.14 19.81 6.16
N PRO A 135 -12.87 20.62 6.96
CA PRO A 135 -12.27 21.37 8.06
C PRO A 135 -12.00 20.52 9.30
N ASN A 136 -12.58 19.31 9.37
CA ASN A 136 -12.49 18.41 10.52
C ASN A 136 -11.97 17.00 10.11
N PRO A 137 -10.80 16.57 10.63
CA PRO A 137 -10.24 15.22 10.53
C PRO A 137 -11.23 14.06 10.72
N SER A 138 -11.93 14.04 11.85
CA SER A 138 -12.74 12.88 12.25
C SER A 138 -13.99 12.73 11.37
N SER A 139 -14.62 13.83 11.01
CA SER A 139 -15.74 13.84 10.06
C SER A 139 -15.33 13.45 8.64
N LEU A 140 -14.08 13.72 8.24
CA LEU A 140 -13.55 13.24 6.97
C LEU A 140 -13.30 11.72 7.01
N HIS A 141 -12.80 11.20 8.13
CA HIS A 141 -12.68 9.76 8.33
C HIS A 141 -14.04 9.07 8.24
N GLU A 142 -15.07 9.60 8.91
CA GLU A 142 -16.47 9.15 8.80
C GLU A 142 -16.96 9.15 7.34
N LEU A 143 -16.62 10.20 6.59
CA LEU A 143 -16.97 10.31 5.18
C LEU A 143 -16.29 9.23 4.33
N ILE A 144 -15.02 8.91 4.59
CA ILE A 144 -14.26 7.85 3.89
C ILE A 144 -14.86 6.47 4.16
N ILE A 145 -15.31 6.20 5.38
CA ILE A 145 -15.90 4.91 5.77
C ILE A 145 -17.41 4.83 5.54
N SER A 146 -18.03 5.89 5.04
CA SER A 146 -19.48 5.94 4.81
C SER A 146 -19.95 4.91 3.78
N HIS A 147 -21.10 4.28 4.05
CA HIS A 147 -21.70 3.25 3.18
C HIS A 147 -22.83 3.81 2.31
N ASP A 148 -23.03 5.14 2.30
CA ASP A 148 -24.26 5.78 1.80
C ASP A 148 -24.46 5.69 0.28
N SER A 149 -23.42 5.37 -0.51
CA SER A 149 -23.57 5.20 -1.96
C SER A 149 -22.40 4.46 -2.62
N GLN A 150 -22.71 3.56 -3.56
CA GLN A 150 -21.74 2.98 -4.50
C GLN A 150 -21.14 4.06 -5.44
N ARG A 151 -21.90 5.12 -5.73
CA ARG A 151 -21.48 6.17 -6.68
C ARG A 151 -20.28 6.96 -6.19
N THR A 152 -20.12 7.10 -4.88
CA THR A 152 -19.03 7.82 -4.23
C THR A 152 -17.94 6.88 -3.70
N ALA A 153 -18.18 5.56 -3.72
CA ALA A 153 -17.26 4.56 -3.20
C ALA A 153 -15.89 4.58 -3.92
N ARG A 154 -15.87 4.79 -5.24
CA ARG A 154 -14.61 4.95 -5.99
C ARG A 154 -13.80 6.17 -5.55
N LEU A 155 -14.47 7.29 -5.26
CA LEU A 155 -13.81 8.51 -4.80
C LEU A 155 -13.24 8.30 -3.39
N ARG A 156 -14.03 7.72 -2.48
CA ARG A 156 -13.59 7.38 -1.13
C ARG A 156 -12.42 6.42 -1.12
N GLY A 157 -12.50 5.34 -1.91
CA GLY A 157 -11.42 4.37 -2.07
C GLY A 157 -10.14 5.03 -2.58
N LYS A 158 -10.23 5.92 -3.58
CA LYS A 158 -9.07 6.63 -4.09
C LYS A 158 -8.47 7.60 -3.06
N PHE A 159 -9.33 8.24 -2.27
CA PHE A 159 -8.90 9.14 -1.21
C PHE A 159 -8.19 8.38 -0.08
N ALA A 160 -8.76 7.25 0.35
CA ALA A 160 -8.13 6.31 1.28
C ALA A 160 -6.77 5.81 0.76
N GLU A 161 -6.69 5.48 -0.53
CA GLU A 161 -5.42 5.10 -1.18
C GLU A 161 -4.37 6.21 -1.03
N MET A 162 -4.72 7.45 -1.39
CA MET A 162 -3.80 8.58 -1.32
C MET A 162 -3.30 8.85 0.11
N ILE A 163 -4.20 8.83 1.09
CA ILE A 163 -3.85 9.06 2.50
C ILE A 163 -2.90 7.96 2.99
N ALA A 164 -3.21 6.70 2.74
CA ALA A 164 -2.39 5.59 3.20
C ALA A 164 -1.00 5.59 2.55
N LEU A 165 -0.92 5.81 1.23
CA LEU A 165 0.35 5.87 0.51
C LEU A 165 1.19 7.09 0.94
N ASN A 166 0.57 8.25 1.14
CA ASN A 166 1.27 9.43 1.65
C ASN A 166 1.79 9.17 3.08
N THR A 167 0.98 8.56 3.94
CA THR A 167 1.40 8.16 5.29
C THR A 167 2.62 7.24 5.24
N VAL A 168 2.63 6.25 4.33
CA VAL A 168 3.81 5.39 4.12
C VAL A 168 5.01 6.19 3.67
N GLN A 169 4.85 7.01 2.61
CA GLN A 169 5.91 7.85 2.04
C GLN A 169 6.60 8.71 3.10
N ASP A 170 5.82 9.30 4.00
CA ASP A 170 6.31 10.22 5.03
C ASP A 170 7.09 9.54 6.14
N GLN A 171 6.80 8.26 6.38
CA GLN A 171 7.49 7.46 7.39
C GLN A 171 8.67 6.67 6.82
N LEU A 172 8.86 6.65 5.48
CA LEU A 172 9.93 5.89 4.85
C LEU A 172 11.30 6.24 5.43
N PRO A 173 12.10 5.23 5.81
CA PRO A 173 13.51 5.43 6.10
C PRO A 173 14.27 5.94 4.87
N GLU A 174 15.43 6.55 5.12
CA GLU A 174 16.35 6.97 4.06
C GLU A 174 16.78 5.76 3.21
N GLY A 175 16.97 6.00 1.90
CA GLY A 175 17.32 4.95 0.92
C GLY A 175 16.16 4.06 0.48
N CYS A 176 14.94 4.24 1.01
CA CYS A 176 13.75 3.52 0.55
C CYS A 176 13.00 4.32 -0.51
N THR A 177 12.39 3.62 -1.48
CA THR A 177 11.58 4.25 -2.54
C THR A 177 10.19 3.64 -2.58
N LEU A 178 9.15 4.47 -2.60
CA LEU A 178 7.76 4.05 -2.84
C LEU A 178 7.37 4.32 -4.29
N TYR A 179 6.93 3.28 -4.98
CA TYR A 179 6.28 3.34 -6.27
C TYR A 179 4.77 3.21 -6.07
N ARG A 180 3.99 4.09 -6.71
CA ARG A 180 2.52 4.06 -6.62
C ARG A 180 1.95 3.13 -7.67
N ASN A 181 0.68 2.76 -7.51
CA ASN A 181 -0.07 1.96 -8.50
C ASN A 181 0.13 2.44 -9.96
N SER A 182 0.12 3.76 -10.16
CA SER A 182 0.35 4.40 -11.47
C SER A 182 1.65 4.01 -12.14
N ASP A 183 2.67 3.70 -11.33
CA ASP A 183 4.05 3.48 -11.75
C ASP A 183 4.34 1.97 -11.92
N ILE A 184 3.49 1.10 -11.34
CA ILE A 184 3.67 -0.36 -11.30
C ILE A 184 2.57 -1.13 -12.06
N ARG A 185 1.94 -0.48 -13.05
CA ARG A 185 0.75 -0.95 -13.79
C ARG A 185 0.81 -2.40 -14.28
N TYR A 186 1.99 -2.97 -14.49
CA TYR A 186 2.15 -4.34 -14.95
C TYR A 186 1.65 -5.42 -13.99
N PHE A 187 1.65 -5.20 -12.66
CA PHE A 187 1.02 -6.18 -11.76
C PHE A 187 -0.48 -6.38 -12.08
N HIS A 188 -1.08 -5.50 -12.87
CA HIS A 188 -2.51 -5.49 -13.19
C HIS A 188 -2.84 -6.12 -14.56
N ASP A 189 -1.97 -6.00 -15.57
CA ASP A 189 -2.32 -6.30 -16.97
C ASP A 189 -1.85 -7.67 -17.51
N THR A 190 -0.76 -8.24 -16.98
CA THR A 190 -0.17 -9.49 -17.52
C THR A 190 -0.43 -10.73 -16.67
N MET A 191 -0.91 -10.54 -15.45
CA MET A 191 -1.26 -11.62 -14.53
C MET A 191 -2.77 -11.88 -14.65
N SER A 192 -3.15 -13.06 -15.14
CA SER A 192 -4.53 -13.48 -15.45
C SER A 192 -5.59 -13.25 -14.36
N ASN A 193 -5.17 -12.97 -13.13
CA ASN A 193 -6.02 -12.82 -11.94
C ASN A 193 -6.16 -11.37 -11.43
N GLY A 194 -5.89 -10.35 -12.28
CA GLY A 194 -6.18 -8.92 -12.06
C GLY A 194 -6.67 -8.54 -10.65
N THR A 195 -5.73 -8.22 -9.76
CA THR A 195 -5.95 -7.81 -8.35
C THR A 195 -4.84 -6.87 -7.86
N GLU A 196 -5.17 -5.80 -7.16
CA GLU A 196 -4.40 -4.55 -7.22
C GLU A 196 -3.34 -4.42 -6.11
N VAL A 197 -2.06 -4.29 -6.47
CA VAL A 197 -1.05 -3.67 -5.58
C VAL A 197 -1.22 -2.16 -5.70
N ASP A 198 -1.53 -1.50 -4.58
CA ASP A 198 -1.77 -0.06 -4.53
C ASP A 198 -0.45 0.72 -4.39
N GLY A 199 0.57 0.11 -3.77
CA GLY A 199 1.93 0.64 -3.71
C GLY A 199 2.99 -0.43 -3.49
N LEU A 200 4.22 -0.11 -3.87
CA LEU A 200 5.39 -0.96 -3.72
C LEU A 200 6.53 -0.16 -3.08
N VAL A 201 7.01 -0.60 -1.91
CA VAL A 201 8.24 -0.04 -1.34
C VAL A 201 9.42 -0.94 -1.69
N VAL A 202 10.47 -0.34 -2.23
CA VAL A 202 11.80 -0.93 -2.42
C VAL A 202 12.69 -0.56 -1.24
N MET A 203 13.31 -1.58 -0.65
CA MET A 203 14.19 -1.51 0.52
C MET A 203 15.34 -2.51 0.36
N TYR A 204 16.32 -2.46 1.26
CA TYR A 204 17.43 -3.41 1.30
C TYR A 204 17.64 -3.95 2.73
N GLY A 205 17.58 -5.27 2.87
CA GLY A 205 17.57 -5.93 4.17
C GLY A 205 16.28 -5.69 4.97
N ASP A 206 16.36 -5.92 6.28
CA ASP A 206 15.18 -5.93 7.18
C ASP A 206 15.08 -4.72 8.10
N THR A 207 16.20 -4.05 8.38
CA THR A 207 16.23 -2.88 9.25
C THR A 207 15.32 -1.74 8.78
N PRO A 208 15.27 -1.37 7.49
CA PRO A 208 14.37 -0.32 7.03
C PRO A 208 12.89 -0.65 7.26
N PHE A 209 12.51 -1.91 7.07
CA PHE A 209 11.14 -2.36 7.34
C PHE A 209 10.76 -2.16 8.80
N TRP A 210 11.59 -2.59 9.74
CA TRP A 210 11.31 -2.40 11.17
C TRP A 210 11.33 -0.93 11.58
N ASN A 211 12.21 -0.12 10.99
CA ASN A 211 12.21 1.33 11.22
C ASN A 211 10.90 1.99 10.73
N LEU A 212 10.39 1.58 9.56
CA LEU A 212 9.10 2.05 9.05
C LEU A 212 7.97 1.69 10.03
N VAL A 213 7.94 0.45 10.51
CA VAL A 213 6.96 -0.02 11.51
C VAL A 213 7.00 0.81 12.79
N GLU A 214 8.18 1.02 13.36
CA GLU A 214 8.33 1.76 14.61
C GLU A 214 7.93 3.23 14.45
N ARG A 215 8.26 3.86 13.32
CA ARG A 215 7.79 5.22 12.99
C ARG A 215 6.27 5.29 12.88
N MET A 216 5.65 4.34 12.17
CA MET A 216 4.19 4.25 12.05
C MET A 216 3.49 4.10 13.41
N ARG A 217 4.08 3.33 14.33
CA ARG A 217 3.53 3.14 15.70
C ARG A 217 3.50 4.43 16.53
N THR A 218 4.27 5.45 16.15
CA THR A 218 4.24 6.75 16.85
C THR A 218 3.07 7.64 16.42
N LEU A 219 2.35 7.28 15.36
CA LEU A 219 1.25 8.08 14.80
C LEU A 219 -0.04 7.82 15.59
N SER A 220 -0.57 8.86 16.24
CA SER A 220 -1.74 8.74 17.14
C SER A 220 -3.05 8.35 16.45
N TYR A 221 -3.13 8.52 15.12
CA TYR A 221 -4.29 8.19 14.29
C TYR A 221 -4.21 6.79 13.69
N LEU A 222 -3.19 6.01 14.05
CA LEU A 222 -2.90 4.71 13.46
C LEU A 222 -2.72 3.66 14.55
N THR A 223 -3.45 2.56 14.44
CA THR A 223 -3.15 1.33 15.18
C THR A 223 -2.37 0.38 14.26
N VAL A 224 -1.22 -0.10 14.71
CA VAL A 224 -0.35 -1.00 13.92
C VAL A 224 -0.37 -2.40 14.51
N GLU A 225 -0.88 -3.36 13.74
CA GLU A 225 -0.85 -4.78 14.07
C GLU A 225 0.17 -5.50 13.19
N ILE A 226 0.94 -6.42 13.79
CA ILE A 226 2.00 -7.16 13.10
C ILE A 226 1.75 -8.64 13.30
N ASP A 227 1.96 -9.44 12.25
CA ASP A 227 1.94 -10.89 12.39
C ASP A 227 2.95 -11.33 13.46
N ARG A 228 2.45 -12.11 14.43
CA ARG A 228 3.25 -12.60 15.57
C ARG A 228 4.33 -13.58 15.13
N ASN A 229 4.19 -14.16 13.94
CA ASN A 229 5.16 -15.11 13.39
C ASN A 229 6.26 -14.42 12.57
N LEU A 230 6.21 -13.09 12.41
CA LEU A 230 7.19 -12.36 11.62
C LEU A 230 8.56 -12.37 12.34
N PRO A 231 9.63 -12.88 11.70
CA PRO A 231 10.95 -12.92 12.31
C PRO A 231 11.46 -11.50 12.56
N ARG A 232 11.92 -11.24 13.79
CA ARG A 232 12.52 -9.97 14.21
C ARG A 232 13.96 -9.85 13.78
#